data_AF-A0A7C3F381-F1
#
_entry.id   AF-A0A7C3F381-F1
#
_cell.length_a   1.000
_cell.length_b   1.000
_cell.length_c   1.000
_cell.angle_alpha   90.00
_cell.angle_beta   90.00
_cell.angle_gamma   90.00
#
_symmetry.space_group_name_H-M   'P 1'
#
loop_
_entity.id
_entity.type
_entity.pdbx_description
1 polymer ?
#
loop_
_entity_poly.entity_id
_entity_poly.type
_entity_poly.pdbx_seq_one_letter_code
_entity_poly.pdbx_strand_id
1 'polypeptide(L)' 'MPDDPMDEMVLACALDAQADLIVNGDHYLLALGEYRGIPIITVRDLLGRLVADQGA' A
#
# COMPACT_ATOMS: atom_id res chain seq x y z
N MET A 1 9.05 6.63 11.48
CA MET A 1 9.88 6.06 12.58
C MET A 1 9.34 4.65 12.77
N PRO A 2 10.11 3.60 13.12
CA PRO A 2 9.50 2.32 13.43
C PRO A 2 8.43 2.55 14.52
N ASP A 3 7.21 2.04 14.31
CA ASP A 3 6.05 2.21 15.19
C ASP A 3 5.47 3.64 15.27
N ASP A 4 5.34 4.33 14.13
CA ASP A 4 4.58 5.59 14.06
C ASP A 4 3.06 5.31 14.18
N PRO A 5 2.34 5.98 15.11
CA PRO A 5 0.88 5.84 15.22
C PRO A 5 0.13 6.12 13.90
N MET A 6 0.71 6.95 13.02
CA MET A 6 0.15 7.21 11.70
C MET A 6 0.23 5.99 10.78
N ASP A 7 1.30 5.19 10.89
CA ASP A 7 1.46 3.95 10.12
C ASP A 7 0.42 2.92 10.56
N GLU A 8 0.22 2.78 11.89
CA GLU A 8 -0.82 1.89 12.43
C GLU A 8 -2.22 2.26 11.94
N MET A 9 -2.54 3.56 11.88
CA MET A 9 -3.84 4.03 11.39
C MET A 9 -4.06 3.68 9.92
N VAL A 10 -3.03 3.80 9.07
CA VAL A 10 -3.13 3.43 7.65
C VAL A 10 -3.37 1.92 7.51
N LEU A 11 -2.62 1.11 8.24
CA LEU A 11 -2.75 -0.35 8.20
C LEU A 11 -4.10 -0.83 8.72
N ALA A 12 -4.59 -0.26 9.83
CA ALA A 12 -5.90 -0.58 10.39
C ALA A 12 -7.03 -0.20 9.43
N CYS A 13 -6.98 1.00 8.85
CA CYS A 13 -7.96 1.47 7.86
C CYS A 13 -8.01 0.54 6.64
N ALA A 14 -6.86 0.12 6.10
CA ALA A 14 -6.81 -0.77 4.95
C ALA A 14 -7.42 -2.15 5.24
N LEU A 15 -7.19 -2.69 6.46
CA LEU A 15 -7.82 -3.94 6.89
C LEU A 15 -9.33 -3.80 7.02
N ASP A 16 -9.81 -2.76 7.71
CA ASP A 16 -11.23 -2.53 7.94
C ASP A 16 -11.99 -2.28 6.63
N ALA A 17 -11.34 -1.62 5.67
CA ALA A 17 -11.87 -1.38 4.33
C ALA A 17 -11.77 -2.59 3.39
N GLN A 18 -11.07 -3.67 3.79
CA GLN A 18 -10.73 -4.81 2.93
C GLN A 18 -10.07 -4.35 1.61
N ALA A 19 -9.13 -3.41 1.73
CA ALA A 19 -8.50 -2.80 0.57
C ALA A 19 -7.70 -3.83 -0.25
N ASP A 20 -7.76 -3.71 -1.57
CA ASP A 20 -6.97 -4.55 -2.49
C ASP A 20 -5.47 -4.20 -2.45
N LEU A 21 -5.13 -2.95 -2.08
CA LEU A 21 -3.77 -2.44 -2.02
C LEU A 21 -3.69 -1.15 -1.18
N ILE A 22 -2.51 -0.90 -0.60
CA ILE A 22 -2.14 0.36 0.03
C ILE A 22 -1.16 1.09 -0.90
N VAL A 23 -1.48 2.33 -1.28
CA VAL A 23 -0.54 3.19 -2.03
C VAL A 23 0.08 4.17 -1.06
N ASN A 24 1.40 4.10 -0.88
CA ASN A 24 2.10 5.01 0.01
C ASN A 24 3.50 5.36 -0.53
N GLY A 25 4.01 6.53 -0.12
CA GLY A 25 5.37 6.99 -0.41
C GLY A 25 6.30 6.87 0.80
N ASP A 26 5.78 6.54 1.97
CA ASP A 26 6.58 6.39 3.18
C ASP A 26 7.42 5.11 3.14
N HIS A 27 8.72 5.27 3.36
CA HIS A 27 9.71 4.20 3.32
C HIS A 27 9.53 3.12 4.40
N TYR A 28 8.98 3.46 5.58
CA TYR A 28 8.72 2.47 6.63
C TYR A 28 7.57 1.55 6.23
N LEU A 29 6.45 2.12 5.78
CA LEU A 29 5.32 1.32 5.29
C LEU A 29 5.71 0.50 4.05
N LEU A 30 6.46 1.10 3.11
CA LEU A 30 6.95 0.38 1.93
C LEU A 30 7.91 -0.76 2.31
N ALA A 31 8.70 -0.62 3.38
CA ALA A 31 9.61 -1.68 3.84
C ALA A 31 8.87 -2.94 4.34
N LEU A 32 7.60 -2.83 4.73
CA LEU A 32 6.78 -4.00 5.05
C LEU A 32 6.44 -4.83 3.80
N GLY A 33 6.30 -4.17 2.64
CA GLY A 33 5.96 -4.75 1.34
C GLY A 33 4.53 -5.28 1.23
N GLU A 34 4.04 -5.99 2.25
CA GLU A 34 2.69 -6.51 2.35
C GLU A 34 2.24 -6.52 3.81
N TYR A 35 0.96 -6.22 4.04
CA TYR A 35 0.35 -6.35 5.35
C TYR A 35 -0.92 -7.19 5.28
N ARG A 36 -0.88 -8.38 5.88
CA ARG A 36 -1.98 -9.36 5.93
C ARG A 36 -2.63 -9.64 4.56
N GLY A 37 -1.83 -9.82 3.52
CA GLY A 37 -2.30 -10.04 2.15
C GLY A 37 -2.60 -8.78 1.34
N ILE A 38 -2.48 -7.59 1.94
CA ILE A 38 -2.67 -6.30 1.26
C ILE A 38 -1.30 -5.77 0.83
N PRO A 39 -0.98 -5.71 -0.47
CA PRO A 39 0.30 -5.20 -0.96
C PRO A 39 0.43 -3.70 -0.68
N ILE A 40 1.62 -3.28 -0.26
CA ILE A 40 1.97 -1.87 -0.06
C ILE A 40 2.89 -1.45 -1.20
N ILE A 41 2.43 -0.52 -2.04
CA ILE A 41 3.10 -0.14 -3.27
C ILE A 41 3.25 1.38 -3.40
N THR A 42 4.16 1.81 -4.27
CA THR A 42 4.27 3.23 -4.58
C THR A 42 3.20 3.67 -5.59
N VAL A 43 2.95 4.98 -5.67
CA VAL A 43 2.10 5.56 -6.73
C VAL A 43 2.63 5.18 -8.12
N ARG A 44 3.95 5.12 -8.28
CA ARG A 44 4.60 4.73 -9.55
C ARG A 44 4.24 3.30 -9.93
N ASP A 45 4.27 2.38 -8.97
CA ASP A 45 3.90 0.98 -9.21
C ASP A 45 2.42 0.85 -9.59
N LEU A 46 1.53 1.58 -8.90
CA LEU A 46 0.10 1.60 -9.24
C LEU A 46 -0.11 2.09 -10.68
N LEU A 47 0.49 3.22 -11.06
CA LEU A 47 0.38 3.74 -12.42
C LEU A 47 0.90 2.75 -13.45
N GLY A 48 1.99 2.03 -13.16
CA GLY A 48 2.51 0.97 -14.01
C GLY A 48 1.49 -0.16 -14.22
N ARG A 49 0.79 -0.60 -13.16
CA ARG A 49 -0.26 -1.62 -13.24
C ARG A 49 -1.46 -1.15 -14.08
N LEU A 50 -1.92 0.09 -13.85
CA LEU A 50 -3.07 0.65 -14.58
C LEU A 50 -2.77 0.84 -16.07
N VAL A 51 -1.56 1.26 -16.43
CA VAL A 51 -1.16 1.40 -17.84
C VAL A 51 -1.07 0.03 -18.51
N ALA A 52 -0.56 -0.99 -17.81
CA ALA A 52 -0.50 -2.36 -18.33
C ALA A 52 -1.88 -2.97 -18.57
N ASP A 53 -2.87 -2.62 -17.73
CA ASP A 53 -4.25 -3.13 -17.82
C ASP A 53 -5.03 -2.52 -19.00
N GLN A 54 -4.70 -1.30 -19.45
CA GLN A 54 -5.39 -0.64 -20.58
C GLN A 54 -4.97 -1.15 -21.97
N GLY A 55 -4.22 -2.26 -22.05
CA GLY A 55 -3.77 -2.88 -23.29
C GLY A 55 -4.25 -4.32 -23.51
N ALA A 56 -5.16 -4.83 -22.69
CA ALA A 56 -5.76 -6.18 -22.80
C ALA A 56 -7.15 -6.15 -23.45
#